data_AF-A0A497JAE5-F1
#
_entry.id   AF-A0A497JAE5-F1
#
_cell.length_a   1.000
_cell.length_b   1.000
_cell.length_c   1.000
_cell.angle_alpha   90.00
_cell.angle_beta   90.00
_cell.angle_gamma   90.00
#
_symmetry.space_group_name_H-M   'P 1'
#
loop_
_entity.id
_entity.type
_entity.pdbx_description
1 polymer ?
#
loop_
_entity_poly.entity_id
_entity_poly.type
_entity_poly.pdbx_seq_one_letter_code
_entity_poly.pdbx_strand_id
1 'polypeptide(L)'
;MESPSDAIQGRPITLKATLKDELGNPIPGVSIKFQLFNGSIWLTIGSANTELNGTASLNYTPLKIGTFQLKALFNGTPNYSQTTSATSSLGVGADPILYYYVTIAIVMAILFGVVGYIAFQKRRKKQREE
;
A
#
# COMPACT_ATOMS: atom_id res chain seq x y z
N MET A 1 -2.46 -8.55 16.06
CA MET A 1 -1.95 -7.60 15.05
C MET A 1 -3.06 -6.61 14.76
N GLU A 2 -2.70 -5.36 14.55
CA GLU A 2 -3.59 -4.28 14.16
C GLU A 2 -3.23 -3.82 12.75
N SER A 3 -4.25 -3.64 11.92
CA SER A 3 -4.15 -3.02 10.61
C SER A 3 -5.38 -2.15 10.36
N PRO A 4 -5.29 -1.12 9.51
CA PRO A 4 -6.47 -0.38 9.07
C PRO A 4 -7.50 -1.33 8.43
N SER A 5 -8.79 -1.07 8.60
CA SER A 5 -9.84 -1.83 7.89
C SER A 5 -9.76 -1.61 6.37
N ASP A 6 -9.38 -0.40 5.97
CA ASP A 6 -9.37 0.05 4.58
C ASP A 6 -8.04 0.71 4.23
N ALA A 7 -7.58 0.43 3.02
CA ALA A 7 -6.41 1.03 2.41
C ALA A 7 -6.68 1.35 0.93
N ILE A 8 -5.86 2.23 0.37
CA ILE A 8 -5.88 2.58 -1.04
C ILE A 8 -4.64 2.00 -1.68
N GLN A 9 -4.81 1.36 -2.84
CA GLN A 9 -3.72 0.84 -3.65
C GLN A 9 -2.66 1.92 -3.89
N GLY A 10 -1.39 1.58 -3.67
CA GLY A 10 -0.27 2.48 -3.87
C GLY A 10 -0.04 3.51 -2.77
N ARG A 11 -0.88 3.55 -1.72
CA ARG A 11 -0.68 4.43 -0.56
C ARG A 11 -0.12 3.66 0.64
N PRO A 12 0.88 4.20 1.35
CA PRO A 12 1.45 3.52 2.50
C PRO A 12 0.47 3.46 3.66
N ILE A 13 0.46 2.32 4.36
CA ILE A 13 -0.24 2.10 5.63
C ILE A 13 0.75 1.60 6.68
N THR A 14 0.40 1.77 7.95
CA THR A 14 1.20 1.26 9.08
C THR A 14 0.52 0.03 9.66
N LEU A 15 1.25 -1.08 9.71
CA LEU A 15 0.86 -2.33 10.36
C LEU A 15 1.52 -2.40 11.74
N LYS A 16 0.80 -2.83 12.77
CA LYS A 16 1.33 -2.93 14.14
C LYS A 16 1.09 -4.31 14.73
N ALA A 17 2.04 -4.80 15.49
CA ALA A 17 1.90 -6.01 16.28
C ALA A 17 2.56 -5.82 17.63
N THR A 18 1.86 -6.18 18.71
CA THR A 18 2.40 -6.10 20.07
C THR A 18 2.66 -7.51 20.58
N LEU A 19 3.87 -7.73 21.09
CA LEU A 19 4.29 -8.97 21.71
C LEU A 19 4.47 -8.77 23.22
N LYS A 20 3.82 -9.64 23.98
CA LYS A 20 3.88 -9.68 25.44
C LYS A 20 4.11 -11.11 25.91
N ASP A 21 4.67 -11.26 27.10
CA ASP A 21 4.73 -12.54 27.80
C ASP A 21 3.36 -12.90 28.44
N GLU A 22 3.30 -14.06 29.09
CA GLU A 22 2.08 -14.57 29.73
C GLU A 22 1.61 -13.71 30.90
N LEU A 23 2.50 -12.92 31.51
CA LEU A 23 2.21 -11.98 32.59
C LEU A 23 1.79 -10.60 32.05
N GLY A 24 1.80 -10.41 30.73
CA GLY A 24 1.44 -9.17 30.06
C GLY A 24 2.59 -8.15 29.94
N ASN A 25 3.82 -8.53 30.28
CA ASN A 25 4.99 -7.67 30.12
C ASN A 25 5.41 -7.60 28.65
N PRO A 26 5.77 -6.41 28.12
CA PRO A 26 6.24 -6.29 26.75
C PRO A 26 7.58 -6.99 26.54
N ILE A 27 7.76 -7.59 25.35
CA ILE A 27 9.03 -8.22 24.95
C ILE A 27 9.70 -7.33 23.88
N PRO A 28 10.71 -6.52 24.24
CA PRO A 28 11.40 -5.64 23.29
C PRO A 28 12.53 -6.34 22.53
N GLY A 29 12.94 -5.75 21.40
CA GLY A 29 14.15 -6.13 20.67
C GLY A 29 14.05 -7.41 19.83
N VAL A 30 12.86 -8.01 19.70
CA VAL A 30 12.68 -9.26 18.94
C VAL A 30 11.96 -9.02 17.61
N SER A 31 12.32 -9.80 16.59
CA SER A 31 11.77 -9.65 15.23
C SER A 31 10.39 -10.26 15.09
N ILE A 32 9.43 -9.46 14.60
CA ILE A 32 8.10 -9.89 14.18
C ILE A 32 8.01 -9.87 12.65
N LYS A 33 7.60 -10.99 12.05
CA LYS A 33 7.32 -11.08 10.61
C LYS A 33 5.85 -10.76 10.35
N PHE A 34 5.58 -9.86 9.42
CA PHE A 34 4.22 -9.56 8.94
C PHE A 34 3.96 -10.37 7.68
N GLN A 35 2.83 -11.05 7.64
CA GLN A 35 2.45 -11.93 6.54
C GLN A 35 1.09 -11.56 5.96
N LEU A 36 0.96 -11.70 4.65
CA LEU A 36 -0.26 -11.49 3.88
C LEU A 36 -0.65 -12.78 3.17
N PHE A 37 -1.93 -13.15 3.25
CA PHE A 37 -2.50 -14.25 2.49
C PHE A 37 -2.96 -13.76 1.12
N ASN A 38 -2.43 -14.37 0.06
CA ASN A 38 -2.75 -13.97 -1.32
C ASN A 38 -3.86 -14.82 -1.97
N GLY A 39 -4.55 -15.67 -1.20
CA GLY A 39 -5.54 -16.62 -1.69
C GLY A 39 -5.04 -18.07 -1.78
N SER A 40 -3.72 -18.31 -1.70
CA SER A 40 -3.16 -19.67 -1.68
C SER A 40 -2.09 -19.87 -0.61
N ILE A 41 -1.19 -18.90 -0.44
CA ILE A 41 -0.06 -19.01 0.50
C ILE A 41 0.08 -17.75 1.37
N TRP A 42 0.69 -17.92 2.53
CA TRP A 42 1.13 -16.82 3.38
C TRP A 42 2.48 -16.30 2.90
N LEU A 43 2.52 -15.04 2.47
CA LEU A 43 3.73 -14.35 2.02
C LEU A 43 4.23 -13.41 3.11
N THR A 44 5.53 -13.44 3.40
CA THR A 44 6.12 -12.44 4.30
C THR A 44 6.27 -11.12 3.53
N ILE A 45 5.58 -10.09 3.98
CA ILE A 45 5.60 -8.74 3.38
C ILE A 45 6.63 -7.82 4.03
N GLY A 46 7.14 -8.20 5.19
CA GLY A 46 8.20 -7.50 5.89
C GLY A 46 8.38 -7.99 7.32
N SER A 47 9.30 -7.37 8.04
CA SER A 47 9.53 -7.61 9.45
C SER A 47 9.95 -6.33 10.15
N ALA A 48 9.65 -6.25 11.44
CA ALA A 48 10.12 -5.17 12.30
C ALA A 48 10.44 -5.72 13.69
N ASN A 49 11.40 -5.11 14.36
CA ASN A 49 11.72 -5.46 15.75
C ASN A 49 10.75 -4.75 16.69
N THR A 50 10.42 -5.40 17.80
CA THR A 50 9.62 -4.80 18.85
C THR A 50 10.40 -3.68 19.56
N GLU A 51 9.73 -2.55 19.81
CA GLU A 51 10.25 -1.45 20.61
C GLU A 51 10.10 -1.76 22.12
N LEU A 52 10.47 -0.80 22.99
CA LEU A 52 10.41 -0.95 24.46
C LEU A 52 9.01 -1.32 24.98
N ASN A 53 7.96 -0.90 24.28
CA ASN A 53 6.56 -1.23 24.61
C ASN A 53 6.10 -2.59 24.03
N GLY A 54 6.99 -3.35 23.40
CA GLY A 54 6.69 -4.63 22.76
C GLY A 54 6.03 -4.50 21.39
N THR A 55 5.86 -3.30 20.84
CA THR A 55 5.22 -3.07 19.54
C THR A 55 6.24 -3.07 18.41
N ALA A 56 6.00 -3.87 17.38
CA ALA A 56 6.67 -3.80 16.09
C ALA A 56 5.77 -3.07 15.07
N SER A 57 6.33 -2.14 14.31
CA SER A 57 5.62 -1.34 13.30
C SER A 57 6.24 -1.52 11.92
N LEU A 58 5.41 -1.82 10.90
CA LEU A 58 5.84 -1.99 9.51
C LEU A 58 5.05 -1.05 8.60
N ASN A 59 5.78 -0.24 7.82
CA ASN A 59 5.18 0.52 6.72
C ASN A 59 5.02 -0.40 5.50
N TYR A 60 3.79 -0.57 5.05
CA TYR A 60 3.44 -1.45 3.93
C TYR A 60 2.62 -0.68 2.89
N THR A 61 2.89 -0.90 1.61
CA THR A 61 2.15 -0.28 0.50
C THR A 61 1.47 -1.36 -0.32
N PRO A 62 0.13 -1.54 -0.22
CA PRO A 62 -0.57 -2.55 -0.99
C PRO A 62 -0.61 -2.18 -2.47
N LEU A 63 -0.25 -3.10 -3.34
CA LEU A 63 -0.21 -2.89 -4.80
C LEU A 63 -1.35 -3.56 -5.55
N LYS A 64 -2.19 -4.33 -4.88
CA LYS A 64 -3.34 -5.02 -5.48
C LYS A 64 -4.60 -4.65 -4.73
N ILE A 65 -5.69 -4.42 -5.47
CA ILE A 65 -7.03 -4.22 -4.92
C ILE A 65 -7.61 -5.56 -4.45
N GLY A 66 -8.54 -5.51 -3.50
CA GLY A 66 -9.24 -6.67 -2.97
C GLY A 66 -9.13 -6.81 -1.45
N THR A 67 -9.63 -7.92 -0.92
CA THR A 67 -9.59 -8.22 0.52
C THR A 67 -8.48 -9.20 0.83
N PHE A 68 -7.61 -8.84 1.77
CA PHE A 68 -6.47 -9.65 2.18
C PHE A 68 -6.55 -9.98 3.66
N GLN A 69 -5.99 -11.12 4.05
CA GLN A 69 -5.81 -11.47 5.46
C GLN A 69 -4.35 -11.24 5.85
N LEU A 70 -4.15 -10.57 6.98
CA LEU A 70 -2.84 -10.26 7.54
C LEU A 70 -2.64 -10.98 8.87
N LYS A 71 -1.41 -11.37 9.17
CA LYS A 71 -1.02 -11.86 10.51
C LYS A 71 0.41 -11.49 10.85
N ALA A 72 0.71 -11.49 12.14
CA ALA A 72 2.06 -11.35 12.66
C ALA A 72 2.57 -12.69 13.18
N LEU A 73 3.82 -13.02 12.88
CA LEU A 73 4.50 -14.24 13.28
C LEU A 73 5.77 -13.89 14.07
N PHE A 74 5.85 -14.39 15.29
CA PHE A 74 7.07 -14.40 16.09
C PHE A 74 7.65 -15.83 16.07
N ASN A 75 8.85 -16.04 15.53
CA ASN A 75 9.43 -17.39 15.38
C ASN A 75 9.97 -18.00 16.69
N GLY A 76 9.80 -17.31 17.81
CA GLY A 76 10.38 -17.72 19.08
C GLY A 76 11.85 -17.30 19.24
N THR A 77 12.34 -17.50 20.45
CA THR A 77 13.73 -17.34 20.91
C THR A 77 14.00 -18.45 21.94
N PRO A 78 15.24 -18.66 22.43
CA PRO A 78 15.49 -19.62 23.49
C PRO A 78 14.63 -19.42 24.76
N ASN A 79 14.19 -18.19 25.02
CA ASN A 79 13.40 -17.84 26.21
C ASN A 79 11.89 -17.80 25.96
N TYR A 80 11.45 -17.76 24.70
CA TYR A 80 10.05 -17.55 24.36
C TYR A 80 9.65 -18.42 23.16
N SER A 81 8.57 -19.17 23.30
CA SER A 81 8.04 -20.01 22.23
C SER A 81 7.55 -19.20 21.02
N GLN A 82 7.55 -19.84 19.86
CA GLN A 82 6.92 -19.29 18.65
C GLN A 82 5.43 -19.02 18.88
N THR A 83 4.94 -17.89 18.38
CA THR A 83 3.51 -17.55 18.40
C THR A 83 3.08 -16.80 17.15
N THR A 84 1.80 -16.88 16.84
CA THR A 84 1.17 -16.19 15.70
C THR A 84 -0.04 -15.43 16.19
N SER A 85 -0.22 -14.20 15.71
CA SER A 85 -1.41 -13.41 16.06
C SER A 85 -2.68 -13.95 15.39
N ALA A 86 -3.84 -13.54 15.89
CA ALA A 86 -5.08 -13.59 15.12
C ALA A 86 -4.92 -12.87 13.76
N THR A 87 -5.73 -13.28 12.79
CA THR A 87 -5.76 -12.66 11.46
C THR A 87 -6.54 -11.34 11.48
N SER A 88 -6.08 -10.38 10.69
CA SER A 88 -6.72 -9.07 10.49
C SER A 88 -7.08 -8.91 9.01
N SER A 89 -8.31 -8.51 8.71
CA SER A 89 -8.76 -8.29 7.34
C SER A 89 -8.40 -6.88 6.88
N LEU A 90 -7.85 -6.77 5.67
CA LEU A 90 -7.51 -5.50 5.03
C LEU A 90 -8.26 -5.41 3.68
N GLY A 91 -9.18 -4.45 3.56
CA GLY A 91 -9.79 -4.06 2.29
C GLY A 91 -8.90 -3.06 1.55
N VAL A 92 -8.54 -3.34 0.29
CA VAL A 92 -7.76 -2.43 -0.56
C VAL A 92 -8.61 -1.96 -1.72
N GLY A 93 -8.95 -0.67 -1.73
CA GLY A 93 -9.64 0.00 -2.83
C GLY A 93 -8.68 0.57 -3.89
N ALA A 94 -9.22 0.92 -5.05
CA ALA A 94 -8.48 1.61 -6.10
C ALA A 94 -8.12 3.06 -5.69
N ASP A 95 -7.02 3.61 -6.21
CA ASP A 95 -6.72 5.04 -6.02
C ASP A 95 -7.58 5.91 -6.95
N PRO A 96 -8.49 6.75 -6.42
CA PRO A 96 -9.39 7.54 -7.23
C PRO A 96 -8.70 8.70 -7.97
N ILE A 97 -7.53 9.14 -7.51
CA ILE A 97 -6.95 10.42 -7.97
C ILE A 97 -6.12 10.25 -9.25
N LEU A 98 -5.53 9.06 -9.47
CA LEU A 98 -4.70 8.81 -10.66
C LEU A 98 -5.51 8.92 -11.96
N TYR A 99 -6.75 8.42 -11.95
CA TYR A 99 -7.64 8.50 -13.11
C TYR A 99 -8.00 9.94 -13.48
N TYR A 100 -8.20 10.81 -12.47
CA TYR A 100 -8.54 12.21 -12.68
C TYR A 100 -7.43 12.99 -13.39
N TYR A 101 -6.17 12.82 -12.98
CA TYR A 101 -5.05 13.50 -13.64
C TYR A 101 -4.79 12.98 -15.06
N VAL A 102 -4.90 11.67 -15.29
CA VAL A 102 -4.70 11.08 -16.62
C VAL A 102 -5.77 11.56 -17.60
N THR A 103 -7.04 11.61 -17.19
CA THR A 103 -8.13 12.12 -18.05
C THR A 103 -7.97 13.61 -18.35
N ILE A 104 -7.59 14.44 -17.37
CA ILE A 104 -7.26 15.85 -17.62
C ILE A 104 -6.11 15.98 -18.62
N ALA A 105 -5.03 15.22 -18.45
CA ALA A 105 -3.88 15.28 -19.36
C ALA A 105 -4.27 14.90 -20.81
N ILE A 106 -5.09 13.86 -20.98
CA ILE A 106 -5.61 13.44 -22.30
C ILE A 106 -6.49 14.53 -22.92
N VAL A 107 -7.42 15.11 -22.16
CA VAL A 107 -8.28 16.21 -22.65
C VAL A 107 -7.44 17.43 -23.04
N MET A 108 -6.44 17.80 -22.23
CA MET A 108 -5.52 18.89 -22.54
C MET A 108 -4.70 18.60 -23.81
N ALA A 109 -4.17 17.39 -23.97
CA ALA A 109 -3.43 17.00 -25.17
C ALA A 109 -4.30 17.05 -26.44
N ILE A 110 -5.57 16.60 -26.35
CA ILE A 110 -6.54 16.70 -27.45
C ILE A 110 -6.85 18.18 -27.76
N LEU A 111 -7.11 19.00 -26.75
CA LEU A 111 -7.37 20.44 -26.94
C LEU A 111 -6.19 21.17 -27.58
N PHE A 112 -4.96 20.94 -27.08
CA PHE A 112 -3.75 21.50 -27.68
C PHE A 112 -3.54 21.00 -29.12
N GLY A 113 -3.81 19.73 -29.39
CA GLY A 113 -3.77 19.16 -30.73
C GLY A 113 -4.78 19.83 -31.68
N VAL A 114 -6.02 20.01 -31.24
CA VAL A 114 -7.09 20.66 -32.04
C VAL A 114 -6.80 22.14 -32.27
N VAL A 115 -6.43 22.89 -31.23
CA VAL A 115 -6.08 24.32 -31.35
C VAL A 115 -4.86 24.50 -32.24
N GLY A 116 -3.83 23.67 -32.05
CA GLY A 116 -2.65 23.64 -32.90
C GLY A 116 -2.99 23.32 -34.35
N TYR A 117 -3.86 22.35 -34.59
CA TYR A 117 -4.33 21.97 -35.92
C TYR A 117 -5.13 23.10 -36.61
N ILE A 118 -6.04 23.77 -35.89
CA ILE A 118 -6.80 24.92 -36.40
C ILE A 118 -5.86 26.07 -36.75
N ALA A 119 -4.91 26.40 -35.86
CA ALA A 119 -3.91 27.43 -36.11
C ALA A 119 -3.03 27.12 -37.33
N PHE A 120 -2.64 25.85 -37.48
CA PHE A 120 -1.87 25.35 -38.63
C PHE A 120 -2.65 25.49 -39.94
N GLN A 121 -3.92 25.06 -39.97
CA GLN A 121 -4.79 25.20 -41.14
C GLN A 121 -4.98 26.67 -41.55
N LYS A 122 -5.17 27.57 -40.57
CA LYS A 122 -5.32 29.01 -40.84
C LYS A 122 -4.05 29.62 -41.44
N ARG A 123 -2.87 29.27 -40.91
CA ARG A 123 -1.57 29.70 -41.47
C ARG A 123 -1.39 29.21 -42.91
N ARG A 124 -1.76 27.96 -43.19
CA ARG A 124 -1.62 27.35 -44.52
C ARG A 124 -2.52 28.00 -45.58
N LYS A 125 -3.72 28.47 -45.21
CA LYS A 125 -4.59 29.23 -46.12
C LYS A 125 -4.02 30.60 -46.46
N LYS A 126 -3.52 31.34 -45.46
CA LYS A 126 -2.92 32.67 -45.69
C LYS A 126 -1.73 32.62 -46.65
N GLN A 127 -0.87 31.60 -46.55
CA GLN A 127 0.28 31.42 -47.46
C GLN A 127 -0.11 31.05 -48.91
N ARG A 128 -1.38 30.72 -49.18
CA ARG A 128 -1.86 30.43 -50.55
C ARG A 128 -2.52 31.64 -51.22
N GLU A 129 -2.77 32.71 -50.46
CA GLU A 129 -3.43 33.94 -50.93
C GLU A 129 -2.42 35.10 -51.11
N GLU A 130 -1.15 34.88 -50.81
CA GLU A 130 0.00 35.76 -51.10
C GLU A 130 0.75 35.24 -52.34
#